data_AF-A0A1B0ZT80-F1
#
_entry.id   AF-A0A1B0ZT80-F1
#
_cell.length_a   1.000
_cell.length_b   1.000
_cell.length_c   1.000
_cell.angle_alpha   90.00
_cell.angle_beta   90.00
_cell.angle_gamma   90.00
#
_symmetry.space_group_name_H-M   'P 1'
#
loop_
_entity.id
_entity.type
_entity.pdbx_description
1 polymer ?
#
loop_
_entity_poly.entity_id
_entity_poly.type
_entity_poly.pdbx_seq_one_letter_code
_entity_poly.pdbx_strand_id
1 'polypeptide(L)'
;MTAQRAPRMACAMEKKKPSRQQVYTLLVQIGRKEGDGLPDGASGAALMVYASGVDEAEAVRETVAILKQADTAPLDVTGYGTLAEREAEGHEIGEEERELMDRALAENAVIVAQMTPFFDGEEPTIH
;
A
#
# COMPACT_ATOMS: atom_id res chain seq x y z
N MET A 1 -10.87 52.50 13.08
CA MET A 1 -10.90 51.37 14.04
C MET A 1 -11.38 50.15 13.29
N THR A 2 -10.49 49.16 13.24
CA THR A 2 -10.53 47.85 12.60
C THR A 2 -11.70 46.97 13.03
N ALA A 3 -12.24 46.18 12.11
CA ALA A 3 -12.43 44.74 12.31
C ALA A 3 -12.99 44.06 11.04
N GLN A 4 -12.10 43.31 10.37
CA GLN A 4 -12.39 42.26 9.41
C GLN A 4 -13.45 41.30 9.95
N ARG A 5 -14.41 40.88 9.13
CA ARG A 5 -15.20 39.67 9.37
C ARG A 5 -15.04 38.72 8.19
N ALA A 6 -13.99 37.91 8.25
CA ALA A 6 -13.77 36.76 7.38
C ALA A 6 -14.66 35.58 7.83
N PRO A 7 -15.04 34.65 6.93
CA PRO A 7 -15.97 33.56 7.25
C PRO A 7 -15.27 32.47 8.06
N ARG A 8 -15.99 31.91 9.03
CA ARG A 8 -15.51 30.81 9.87
C ARG A 8 -15.67 29.51 9.09
N MET A 9 -14.65 29.12 8.33
CA MET A 9 -14.49 27.71 7.92
C MET A 9 -14.21 26.90 9.18
N ALA A 10 -15.21 26.15 9.63
CA ALA A 10 -15.02 25.06 10.56
C ALA A 10 -15.37 23.78 9.80
N CYS A 11 -14.38 23.23 9.09
CA CYS A 11 -14.42 21.80 8.76
C CYS A 11 -14.24 21.08 10.10
N ALA A 12 -15.36 20.62 10.68
CA ALA A 12 -15.32 19.82 11.87
C ALA A 12 -14.68 18.48 11.50
N MET A 13 -13.42 18.29 11.88
CA MET A 13 -12.80 16.97 11.93
C MET A 13 -13.55 16.17 13.00
N GLU A 14 -14.58 15.43 12.59
CA GLU A 14 -15.10 14.35 13.39
C GLU A 14 -13.93 13.41 13.70
N LYS A 15 -13.59 13.30 14.98
CA LYS A 15 -12.60 12.35 15.46
C LYS A 15 -13.14 10.95 15.17
N LYS A 16 -12.81 10.40 14.01
CA LYS A 16 -13.04 8.99 13.67
C LYS A 16 -12.56 8.18 14.87
N LYS A 17 -13.43 7.31 15.42
CA LYS A 17 -13.04 6.32 16.43
C LYS A 17 -11.71 5.71 15.99
N PRO A 18 -10.74 5.48 16.90
CA PRO A 18 -9.47 4.87 16.51
C PRO A 18 -9.81 3.62 15.72
N SER A 19 -9.54 3.68 14.42
CA SER A 19 -9.81 2.56 13.56
C SER A 19 -8.96 1.43 14.10
N ARG A 20 -9.54 0.24 14.26
CA ARG A 20 -8.73 -0.95 14.56
C ARG A 20 -7.81 -1.29 13.38
N GLN A 21 -7.99 -0.61 12.26
CA GLN A 21 -7.21 -0.80 11.06
C GLN A 21 -5.82 -0.19 11.24
N GLN A 22 -4.86 -0.99 10.82
CA GLN A 22 -3.45 -0.65 10.72
C GLN A 22 -3.06 -0.80 9.27
N VAL A 23 -1.95 -0.17 8.90
CA VAL A 23 -1.38 -0.31 7.56
C VAL A 23 -0.25 -1.32 7.63
N TYR A 24 -0.39 -2.33 6.79
CA TYR A 24 0.56 -3.42 6.63
C TYR A 24 1.35 -3.18 5.36
N THR A 25 2.65 -3.41 5.44
CA THR A 25 3.52 -3.46 4.27
C THR A 25 3.58 -4.91 3.80
N LEU A 26 3.08 -5.17 2.60
CA LEU A 26 3.05 -6.49 1.99
C LEU A 26 3.90 -6.47 0.72
N LEU A 27 4.76 -7.47 0.56
CA LEU A 27 5.42 -7.76 -0.71
C LEU A 27 4.62 -8.85 -1.40
N VAL A 28 4.06 -8.53 -2.55
CA VAL A 28 3.29 -9.47 -3.37
C VAL A 28 4.07 -9.80 -4.62
N GLN A 29 4.33 -11.07 -4.84
CA GLN A 29 4.86 -11.54 -6.12
C GLN A 29 3.70 -11.90 -7.03
N ILE A 30 3.70 -11.34 -8.24
CA ILE A 30 2.74 -11.65 -9.29
C ILE A 30 3.44 -12.32 -10.46
N GLY A 31 2.76 -13.27 -11.10
CA GLY A 31 3.21 -13.90 -12.35
C GLY A 31 2.60 -13.21 -13.58
N ARG A 32 3.17 -13.50 -14.75
CA ARG A 32 2.62 -13.05 -16.03
C ARG A 32 1.19 -13.59 -16.24
N LYS A 33 0.27 -12.70 -16.61
CA LYS A 33 -1.07 -13.02 -17.08
C LYS A 33 -1.50 -12.06 -18.20
N GLU A 34 -2.37 -12.51 -19.09
CA GLU A 34 -2.95 -11.61 -20.10
C GLU A 34 -3.72 -10.48 -19.41
N GLY A 35 -3.39 -9.23 -19.74
CA GLY A 35 -4.01 -8.05 -19.13
C GLY A 35 -3.45 -7.67 -17.76
N ASP A 36 -2.32 -8.25 -17.32
CA ASP A 36 -1.67 -7.94 -16.03
C ASP A 36 -1.08 -6.53 -15.92
N GLY A 37 -0.96 -5.81 -17.05
CA GLY A 37 -0.34 -4.49 -17.11
C GLY A 37 1.17 -4.49 -16.94
N LEU A 38 1.83 -5.67 -16.96
CA LEU A 38 3.27 -5.78 -16.87
C LEU A 38 3.94 -5.37 -18.19
N PRO A 39 5.15 -4.76 -18.13
CA PRO A 39 5.92 -4.44 -19.33
C PRO A 39 6.16 -5.64 -20.25
N ASP A 40 6.30 -5.39 -21.54
CA ASP A 40 6.60 -6.44 -22.53
C ASP A 40 7.89 -7.19 -22.16
N GLY A 41 7.86 -8.52 -22.22
CA GLY A 41 9.00 -9.38 -21.88
C GLY A 41 9.20 -9.67 -20.40
N ALA A 42 8.43 -9.04 -19.49
CA ALA A 42 8.45 -9.41 -18.08
C ALA A 42 7.83 -10.81 -17.86
N SER A 43 8.36 -11.64 -16.96
CA SER A 43 7.78 -12.93 -16.54
C SER A 43 6.96 -12.84 -15.25
N GLY A 44 7.07 -11.73 -14.52
CA GLY A 44 6.32 -11.42 -13.31
C GLY A 44 6.72 -10.06 -12.73
N ALA A 45 6.33 -9.77 -11.50
CA ALA A 45 6.82 -8.62 -10.75
C ALA A 45 6.72 -8.83 -9.24
N ALA A 46 7.56 -8.12 -8.50
CA ALA A 46 7.36 -7.87 -7.07
C ALA A 46 6.65 -6.52 -6.90
N LEU A 47 5.57 -6.52 -6.13
CA LEU A 47 4.80 -5.33 -5.75
C LEU A 47 4.99 -5.08 -4.26
N MET A 48 5.54 -3.93 -3.91
CA MET A 48 5.47 -3.42 -2.54
C MET A 48 4.11 -2.73 -2.38
N VAL A 49 3.32 -3.20 -1.43
CA VAL A 49 1.92 -2.80 -1.26
C VAL A 49 1.69 -2.34 0.17
N TYR A 50 1.05 -1.19 0.33
CA TYR A 50 0.48 -0.77 1.61
C TYR A 50 -1.00 -1.09 1.62
N ALA A 51 -1.39 -1.97 2.53
CA ALA A 51 -2.76 -2.45 2.67
C ALA A 51 -3.29 -2.12 4.07
N SER A 52 -4.45 -1.49 4.14
CA SER A 52 -5.16 -1.34 5.40
C SER A 52 -5.85 -2.64 5.80
N GLY A 53 -5.76 -3.04 7.07
CA GLY A 53 -6.49 -4.19 7.62
C GLY A 53 -6.58 -4.15 9.14
N VAL A 54 -7.54 -4.85 9.74
CA VAL A 54 -7.63 -5.01 11.20
C VAL A 54 -6.52 -5.96 11.70
N ASP A 55 -6.22 -6.98 10.90
CA ASP A 55 -5.08 -7.87 11.09
C ASP A 55 -4.37 -8.14 9.75
N GLU A 56 -3.17 -8.70 9.84
CA GLU A 56 -2.34 -9.01 8.67
C GLU A 56 -3.06 -9.98 7.71
N ALA A 57 -3.74 -11.00 8.25
CA ALA A 57 -4.42 -12.00 7.44
C ALA A 57 -5.57 -11.40 6.63
N GLU A 58 -6.29 -10.42 7.17
CA GLU A 58 -7.29 -9.63 6.46
C GLU A 58 -6.63 -8.79 5.35
N ALA A 59 -5.57 -8.04 5.67
CA ALA A 59 -4.85 -7.24 4.68
C ALA A 59 -4.36 -8.10 3.50
N VAL A 60 -3.84 -9.31 3.78
CA VAL A 60 -3.42 -10.28 2.76
C VAL A 60 -4.61 -10.75 1.91
N ARG A 61 -5.72 -11.15 2.54
CA ARG A 61 -6.91 -11.62 1.80
C ARG A 61 -7.49 -10.55 0.88
N GLU A 62 -7.62 -9.33 1.38
CA GLU A 62 -8.14 -8.19 0.60
C GLU A 62 -7.20 -7.83 -0.55
N THR A 63 -5.89 -7.81 -0.30
CA THR A 63 -4.88 -7.55 -1.33
C THR A 63 -4.96 -8.58 -2.46
N VAL A 64 -5.04 -9.87 -2.13
CA VAL A 64 -5.19 -10.94 -3.13
C VAL A 64 -6.52 -10.80 -3.90
N ALA A 65 -7.60 -10.44 -3.22
CA ALA A 65 -8.91 -10.26 -3.86
C ALA A 65 -8.88 -9.10 -4.87
N ILE A 66 -8.30 -7.95 -4.50
CA ILE A 66 -8.19 -6.77 -5.36
C ILE A 66 -7.28 -7.04 -6.55
N LEU A 67 -6.12 -7.66 -6.32
CA LEU A 67 -5.18 -8.01 -7.39
C LEU A 67 -5.79 -8.97 -8.43
N LYS A 68 -6.60 -9.93 -7.98
CA LYS A 68 -7.36 -10.81 -8.89
C LYS A 68 -8.42 -10.06 -9.69
N GLN A 69 -9.10 -9.08 -9.07
CA GLN A 69 -10.06 -8.22 -9.78
C GLN A 69 -9.37 -7.31 -10.81
N ALA A 70 -8.11 -6.94 -10.56
CA ALA A 70 -7.26 -6.17 -11.47
C ALA A 70 -6.55 -7.05 -12.52
N ASP A 71 -7.04 -8.27 -12.76
CA ASP A 71 -6.51 -9.20 -13.76
C ASP A 71 -5.05 -9.67 -13.58
N THR A 72 -4.43 -9.43 -12.42
CA THR A 72 -3.10 -9.96 -12.10
C THR A 72 -3.14 -11.39 -11.54
N ALA A 73 -2.00 -12.07 -11.51
CA ALA A 73 -1.86 -13.42 -10.98
C ALA A 73 -0.95 -13.43 -9.72
N PRO A 74 -1.49 -13.17 -8.52
CA PRO A 74 -0.71 -13.25 -7.28
C PRO A 74 -0.22 -14.69 -7.03
N LEU A 75 1.07 -14.84 -6.78
CA LEU A 75 1.78 -16.10 -6.55
C LEU A 75 2.11 -16.29 -5.07
N ASP A 76 2.74 -15.28 -4.47
CA ASP A 76 3.18 -15.30 -3.08
C ASP A 76 2.93 -13.94 -2.42
N VAL A 77 2.61 -13.95 -1.13
CA VAL A 77 2.40 -12.74 -0.32
C VAL A 77 3.19 -12.86 0.96
N THR A 78 4.12 -11.94 1.16
CA THR A 78 4.96 -11.84 2.36
C THR A 78 4.63 -10.55 3.10
N GLY A 79 4.32 -10.64 4.39
CA GLY A 79 4.11 -9.46 5.25
C GLY A 79 5.40 -8.98 5.91
N TYR A 80 5.60 -7.66 5.90
CA TYR A 80 6.70 -6.95 6.58
C TYR A 80 6.23 -6.23 7.84
N GLY A 81 5.08 -6.64 8.39
CA GLY A 81 4.48 -6.03 9.57
C GLY A 81 3.81 -4.69 9.31
N THR A 82 3.45 -4.03 10.41
CA THR A 82 2.78 -2.75 10.45
C THR A 82 3.76 -1.59 10.40
N LEU A 83 3.23 -0.41 10.07
CA LEU A 83 3.96 0.86 10.16
C LEU A 83 4.66 1.06 11.51
N ALA A 84 3.96 0.79 12.62
CA ALA A 84 4.50 0.94 13.96
C ALA A 84 5.65 -0.05 14.26
N GLU A 85 5.55 -1.29 13.76
CA GLU A 85 6.63 -2.28 13.89
C GLU A 85 7.87 -1.86 13.11
N ARG A 86 7.70 -1.37 11.87
CA ARG A 86 8.83 -0.88 11.06
C ARG A 86 9.51 0.33 11.68
N GLU A 87 8.74 1.27 12.24
CA GLU A 87 9.30 2.39 13.00
C GLU A 87 10.07 1.92 14.24
N ALA A 88 9.56 0.91 14.94
CA ALA A 88 10.23 0.34 16.12
C ALA A 88 11.53 -0.40 15.76
N GLU A 89 11.60 -1.00 14.57
CA GLU A 89 12.81 -1.60 14.01
C GLU A 89 13.84 -0.57 13.51
N GLY A 90 13.48 0.72 13.52
CA GLY A 90 14.35 1.81 13.11
C GLY A 90 14.40 2.03 11.59
N HIS A 91 13.41 1.51 10.85
CA HIS A 91 13.30 1.81 9.42
C HIS A 91 12.87 3.28 9.23
N GLU A 92 13.67 4.04 8.49
CA GLU A 92 13.28 5.37 8.03
C GLU A 92 12.17 5.22 6.98
N ILE A 93 11.02 5.84 7.25
CA ILE A 93 9.88 5.86 6.33
C ILE A 93 9.74 7.30 5.88
N GLY A 94 10.00 7.54 4.61
CA GLY A 94 9.93 8.88 4.02
C GLY A 94 8.53 9.48 4.14
N GLU A 95 8.45 10.80 3.98
CA GLU A 95 7.17 11.53 4.02
C GLU A 95 6.21 11.02 2.93
N GLU A 96 6.71 10.75 1.72
CA GLU A 96 5.91 10.21 0.61
C GLU A 96 5.35 8.82 0.92
N GLU A 97 6.15 7.91 1.50
CA GLU A 97 5.67 6.60 1.93
C GLU A 97 4.62 6.72 3.02
N ARG A 98 4.82 7.65 3.98
CA ARG A 98 3.85 7.92 5.04
C ARG A 98 2.51 8.39 4.46
N GLU A 99 2.55 9.30 3.49
CA GLU A 99 1.33 9.78 2.83
C GLU A 99 0.58 8.65 2.10
N LEU A 100 1.32 7.76 1.42
CA LEU A 100 0.71 6.59 0.78
C LEU A 100 0.07 5.65 1.82
N MET A 101 0.74 5.43 2.95
CA MET A 101 0.21 4.60 4.05
C MET A 101 -1.02 5.23 4.71
N ASP A 102 -0.98 6.53 4.97
CA ASP A 102 -2.10 7.27 5.54
C ASP A 102 -3.30 7.29 4.59
N ARG A 103 -3.06 7.38 3.28
CA ARG A 103 -4.10 7.26 2.26
C ARG A 103 -4.71 5.85 2.24
N ALA A 104 -3.88 4.81 2.33
CA ALA A 104 -4.36 3.42 2.43
C ALA A 104 -5.32 3.26 3.62
N LEU A 105 -4.95 3.82 4.79
CA LEU A 105 -5.78 3.82 5.99
C LEU A 105 -7.05 4.67 5.85
N ALA A 106 -6.95 5.85 5.27
CA ALA A 106 -8.08 6.77 5.16
C ALA A 106 -9.17 6.23 4.23
N GLU A 107 -8.78 5.53 3.18
CA GLU A 107 -9.65 5.06 2.11
C GLU A 107 -10.02 3.57 2.22
N ASN A 108 -9.41 2.82 3.15
CA ASN A 108 -9.48 1.36 3.19
C ASN A 108 -8.99 0.73 1.88
N ALA A 109 -7.85 1.21 1.39
CA ALA A 109 -7.35 0.90 0.06
C ALA A 109 -6.10 0.01 0.13
N VAL A 110 -5.86 -0.66 -1.00
CA VAL A 110 -4.63 -1.39 -1.30
C VAL A 110 -3.86 -0.54 -2.30
N ILE A 111 -2.70 -0.02 -1.89
CA ILE A 111 -1.89 0.91 -2.69
C ILE A 111 -0.58 0.25 -3.05
N VAL A 112 -0.27 0.15 -4.34
CA VAL A 112 1.04 -0.28 -4.82
C VAL A 112 2.01 0.91 -4.69
N ALA A 113 3.00 0.77 -3.82
CA ALA A 113 4.03 1.78 -3.56
C ALA A 113 5.19 1.67 -4.56
N GLN A 114 5.59 0.43 -4.88
CA GLN A 114 6.65 0.13 -5.82
C GLN A 114 6.30 -1.12 -6.62
N MET A 115 6.64 -1.11 -7.91
CA MET A 115 6.55 -2.27 -8.78
C MET A 115 7.92 -2.54 -9.41
N THR A 116 8.44 -3.75 -9.19
CA THR A 116 9.71 -4.21 -9.73
C THR A 116 9.44 -5.40 -10.65
N PRO A 117 9.38 -5.21 -11.98
CA PRO A 117 9.17 -6.29 -12.93
C PRO A 117 10.36 -7.25 -12.97
N PHE A 118 10.07 -8.53 -13.22
CA PHE A 118 11.07 -9.56 -13.46
C PHE A 118 11.20 -9.80 -14.96
N PHE A 119 12.41 -9.76 -15.51
CA PHE A 119 12.70 -10.09 -16.89
C PHE A 119 13.59 -11.32 -16.95
N ASP A 120 13.35 -12.21 -17.91
CA ASP A 120 14.16 -13.42 -18.09
C ASP A 120 15.59 -13.03 -18.50
N GLY A 121 16.51 -13.00 -17.51
CA GLY A 121 17.92 -12.63 -17.69
C GLY A 121 18.47 -11.59 -16.72
N GLU A 122 17.63 -10.96 -15.90
CA GLU A 122 18.06 -10.04 -14.82
C GLU A 122 17.81 -10.69 -13.46
N GLU A 123 18.87 -10.81 -12.65
CA GLU A 123 18.74 -11.17 -11.25
C GLU A 123 17.95 -10.06 -10.53
N PRO A 124 16.97 -10.40 -9.66
CA PRO A 124 16.20 -9.40 -8.94
C PRO A 124 17.14 -8.59 -8.05
N THR A 125 17.41 -7.35 -8.44
CA THR A 125 18.14 -6.38 -7.60
C THR A 125 17.14 -5.85 -6.57
N ILE A 126 17.11 -6.51 -5.41
CA ILE A 126 16.45 -5.98 -4.21
C ILE A 126 17.34 -4.81 -3.74
N HIS A 127 16.88 -3.57 -3.93
CA HIS A 127 17.50 -2.38 -3.33
C HIS A 127 17.02 -2.19 -1.89
#